data_AF-A0A0K8RJE2-F1
#
_entry.id   AF-A0A0K8RJE2-F1
#
_cell.length_a   1.000
_cell.length_b   1.000
_cell.length_c   1.000
_cell.angle_alpha   90.00
_cell.angle_beta   90.00
_cell.angle_gamma   90.00
#
_symmetry.space_group_name_H-M   'P 1'
#
loop_
_entity.id
_entity.type
_entity.pdbx_description
1 polymer ?
#
loop_
_entity_poly.entity_id
_entity_poly.type
_entity_poly.pdbx_seq_one_letter_code
_entity_poly.pdbx_strand_id
1 'polypeptide(L)'
;MCRNISNMLFVLFAVVLGLAASEGERDLSAASKCWLALYPKGDIYCNLFGYDKYDGLYYSSCELGCDGSKVPLPKEVCLSGSVNNPCTPEELDRLQKWANTLENQKDKN
;
A
#
# COMPACT_ATOMS: atom_id res chain seq x y z
N MET A 1 20.25 21.39 50.03
CA MET A 1 20.36 21.42 48.55
C MET A 1 20.32 20.00 48.01
N CYS A 2 19.81 19.86 46.79
CA CYS A 2 18.90 18.81 46.38
C CYS A 2 19.47 17.39 46.25
N ARG A 3 18.61 16.41 46.59
CA ARG A 3 18.82 14.96 46.41
C ARG A 3 19.13 14.66 44.94
N ASN A 4 20.21 13.91 44.72
CA ASN A 4 20.52 13.22 43.47
C ASN A 4 19.40 12.22 43.14
N ILE A 5 18.34 12.70 42.50
CA ILE A 5 17.39 11.88 41.74
C ILE A 5 17.70 12.18 40.29
N SER A 6 18.80 11.61 39.81
CA SER A 6 19.16 11.69 38.40
C SER A 6 19.35 10.26 37.90
N ASN A 7 18.68 9.97 36.79
CA ASN A 7 18.97 8.85 35.89
C ASN A 7 18.37 7.45 36.11
N MET A 8 17.40 7.22 37.02
CA MET A 8 16.62 5.96 36.99
C MET A 8 15.16 6.11 36.56
N LEU A 9 14.58 7.31 36.62
CA LEU A 9 13.20 7.53 36.15
C LEU A 9 13.11 7.59 34.61
N PHE A 10 14.16 8.04 33.92
CA PHE A 10 14.16 8.20 32.46
C PHE A 10 14.24 6.87 31.70
N VAL A 11 14.83 5.83 32.29
CA VAL A 11 14.94 4.50 31.65
C VAL A 11 13.57 3.83 31.60
N LEU A 12 12.72 4.05 32.60
CA LEU A 12 11.39 3.45 32.67
C LEU A 12 10.40 4.02 31.64
N PHE A 13 10.58 5.28 31.21
CA PHE A 13 9.73 5.88 30.17
C PHE A 13 10.02 5.35 28.76
N ALA A 14 11.24 4.87 28.49
CA ALA A 14 11.61 4.32 27.20
C ALA A 14 10.98 2.94 26.93
N VAL A 15 10.77 2.12 27.97
CA VAL A 15 10.20 0.78 27.82
C VAL A 15 8.69 0.82 27.55
N VAL A 16 7.96 1.83 28.06
CA VAL A 16 6.52 1.98 27.81
C VAL A 16 6.22 2.59 26.43
N LEU A 17 7.09 3.47 25.92
CA LEU A 17 6.94 4.05 24.59
C LEU A 17 7.43 3.13 23.45
N GLY A 18 8.26 2.12 23.76
CA GLY A 18 8.72 1.13 22.79
C GLY A 18 7.66 0.10 22.36
N LEU A 19 6.55 -0.04 23.09
CA LEU A 19 5.44 -0.94 22.74
C LEU A 19 4.26 -0.24 22.06
N ALA A 20 4.21 1.10 22.07
CA ALA A 20 3.10 1.86 21.48
C ALA A 20 3.36 2.28 20.02
N ALA A 21 4.48 1.84 19.42
CA ALA A 21 4.74 2.00 18.01
C ALA A 21 4.34 0.71 17.28
N SER A 22 3.31 0.82 16.44
CA SER A 22 2.88 -0.18 15.47
C SER A 22 1.76 -1.15 15.87
N GLU A 23 0.67 -0.62 16.42
CA GLU A 23 -0.66 -1.13 16.03
C GLU A 23 -1.63 0.06 15.88
N GLY A 24 -1.15 1.05 15.12
CA GLY A 24 -1.94 2.20 14.67
C GLY A 24 -2.45 2.04 13.25
N GLU A 25 -2.38 0.84 12.67
CA GLU A 25 -3.16 0.53 11.48
C GLU A 25 -4.60 0.39 11.94
N ARG A 26 -5.38 1.47 11.75
CA ARG A 26 -6.83 1.32 11.58
C ARG A 26 -7.01 0.10 10.68
N ASP A 27 -7.66 -0.94 11.19
CA ASP A 27 -7.79 -2.23 10.52
C ASP A 27 -8.65 -2.05 9.26
N LEU A 28 -8.01 -1.50 8.24
CA LEU A 28 -8.55 -1.29 6.92
C LEU A 28 -8.79 -2.67 6.38
N SER A 29 -10.02 -2.91 5.92
CA SER A 29 -10.38 -4.20 5.33
C SER A 29 -9.31 -4.61 4.32
N ALA A 30 -8.98 -5.90 4.22
CA ALA A 30 -7.96 -6.35 3.28
C ALA A 30 -8.28 -5.94 1.82
N ALA A 31 -9.55 -5.75 1.48
CA ALA A 31 -9.97 -5.06 0.25
C ALA A 31 -9.34 -3.66 0.12
N SER A 32 -9.56 -2.82 1.13
CA SER A 32 -8.95 -1.48 1.23
C SER A 32 -7.43 -1.53 1.15
N LYS A 33 -6.77 -2.57 1.68
CA LYS A 33 -5.31 -2.72 1.60
C LYS A 33 -4.80 -2.88 0.16
N CYS A 34 -5.48 -3.66 -0.68
CA CYS A 34 -5.10 -3.79 -2.09
C CYS A 34 -5.36 -2.51 -2.89
N TRP A 35 -6.48 -1.82 -2.64
CA TRP A 35 -6.72 -0.51 -3.24
C TRP A 35 -5.65 0.53 -2.82
N LEU A 36 -5.29 0.55 -1.52
CA LEU A 36 -4.28 1.46 -0.98
C LEU A 36 -2.87 1.13 -1.46
N ALA A 37 -2.54 -0.16 -1.62
CA ALA A 37 -1.23 -0.58 -2.11
C ALA A 37 -0.95 -0.08 -3.54
N LEU A 38 -2.01 0.13 -4.32
CA LEU A 38 -1.93 0.69 -5.65
C LEU A 38 -1.83 2.21 -5.61
N TYR A 39 -2.39 2.90 -4.64
CA TYR A 39 -2.25 4.36 -4.55
C TYR A 39 -0.89 4.74 -3.95
N PRO A 40 -0.05 5.60 -4.58
CA PRO A 40 -0.24 6.39 -5.80
C PRO A 40 0.36 5.76 -7.08
N LYS A 41 0.87 4.54 -7.02
CA LYS A 41 1.48 3.85 -8.18
C LYS A 41 0.50 3.62 -9.34
N GLY A 42 -0.79 3.52 -9.02
CA GLY A 42 -1.88 3.44 -9.96
C GLY A 42 -1.92 4.66 -10.87
N ASP A 43 -1.60 5.86 -10.35
CA ASP A 43 -1.50 7.05 -11.19
C ASP A 43 -0.39 6.87 -12.23
N ILE A 44 0.78 6.36 -11.83
CA ILE A 44 1.89 6.09 -12.76
C ILE A 44 1.43 5.13 -13.86
N TYR A 45 0.75 4.05 -13.47
CA TYR A 45 0.24 3.09 -14.44
C TYR A 45 -0.79 3.72 -15.39
N CYS A 46 -1.77 4.47 -14.86
CA CYS A 46 -2.77 5.17 -15.67
C CYS A 46 -2.12 6.16 -16.65
N ASN A 47 -1.07 6.87 -16.22
CA ASN A 47 -0.32 7.80 -17.06
C ASN A 47 0.38 7.10 -18.24
N LEU A 48 0.85 5.85 -18.09
CA LEU A 48 1.42 5.07 -19.20
C LEU A 48 0.39 4.81 -20.31
N PHE A 49 -0.89 4.84 -20.00
CA PHE A 49 -2.00 4.68 -20.94
C PHE A 49 -2.63 6.03 -21.36
N GLY A 50 -2.06 7.15 -20.93
CA GLY A 50 -2.54 8.50 -21.27
C GLY A 50 -3.68 9.01 -20.39
N TYR A 51 -3.89 8.43 -19.20
CA TYR A 51 -4.87 8.91 -18.23
C TYR A 51 -4.19 9.62 -17.05
N ASP A 52 -4.79 10.70 -16.56
CA ASP A 52 -4.16 11.56 -15.56
C ASP A 52 -4.08 10.92 -14.17
N LYS A 53 -5.09 10.14 -13.79
CA LYS A 53 -5.28 9.66 -12.42
C LYS A 53 -5.88 8.27 -12.32
N TYR A 54 -5.56 7.63 -11.20
CA TYR A 54 -6.17 6.40 -10.72
C TYR A 54 -7.43 6.69 -9.90
N ASP A 55 -8.50 5.96 -10.20
CA ASP A 55 -9.78 6.06 -9.52
C ASP A 55 -10.18 4.81 -8.73
N GLY A 56 -9.54 3.65 -8.97
CA GLY A 56 -9.80 2.45 -8.15
C GLY A 56 -9.40 1.12 -8.75
N LEU A 57 -9.67 0.05 -8.01
CA LEU A 57 -9.40 -1.33 -8.44
C LEU A 57 -10.73 -2.08 -8.59
N TYR A 58 -10.98 -2.64 -9.78
CA TYR A 58 -12.11 -3.50 -10.07
C TYR A 58 -11.71 -4.97 -9.86
N TYR A 59 -12.03 -5.53 -8.69
CA TYR A 59 -11.63 -6.87 -8.26
C TYR A 59 -12.05 -7.99 -9.22
N SER A 60 -13.30 -7.97 -9.69
CA SER A 60 -13.86 -9.05 -10.50
C SER A 60 -13.30 -9.13 -11.91
N SER A 61 -12.91 -7.99 -12.49
CA SER A 61 -12.34 -7.91 -13.85
C SER A 61 -10.83 -7.70 -13.85
N CYS A 62 -10.25 -7.47 -12.67
CA CYS A 62 -8.85 -7.15 -12.49
C CYS A 62 -8.35 -5.97 -13.33
N GLU A 63 -9.10 -4.88 -13.25
CA GLU A 63 -8.82 -3.64 -13.98
C GLU A 63 -8.58 -2.51 -12.99
N LEU A 64 -7.67 -1.59 -13.34
CA LEU A 64 -7.56 -0.29 -12.68
C LEU A 64 -8.53 0.68 -13.34
N GLY A 65 -9.26 1.43 -12.51
CA GLY A 65 -9.95 2.64 -12.91
C GLY A 65 -8.93 3.74 -13.15
N CYS A 66 -8.95 4.32 -14.35
CA CYS A 66 -8.10 5.42 -14.78
C CYS A 66 -8.97 6.50 -15.43
N ASP A 67 -9.18 7.63 -14.74
CA ASP A 67 -10.06 8.73 -15.13
C ASP A 67 -11.41 8.29 -15.75
N GLY A 68 -12.16 7.47 -15.01
CA GLY A 68 -13.44 6.89 -15.43
C GLY A 68 -13.34 5.76 -16.47
N SER A 69 -12.16 5.50 -17.04
CA SER A 69 -11.88 4.37 -17.93
C SER A 69 -11.36 3.16 -17.15
N LYS A 70 -11.34 1.98 -17.78
CA LYS A 70 -10.81 0.75 -17.19
C LYS A 70 -9.59 0.28 -17.97
N VAL A 71 -8.49 0.02 -17.26
CA VAL A 71 -7.24 -0.48 -17.82
C VAL A 71 -6.93 -1.84 -17.18
N PRO A 72 -6.77 -2.90 -17.98
CA PRO A 72 -6.53 -4.24 -17.45
C PRO A 72 -5.16 -4.32 -16.78
N LEU A 73 -5.10 -4.92 -15.59
CA LEU A 73 -3.81 -5.23 -14.96
C LEU A 73 -3.06 -6.31 -15.75
N PRO A 74 -1.71 -6.30 -15.71
CA PRO A 74 -0.92 -7.34 -16.34
C PRO A 74 -1.24 -8.73 -15.75
N LYS A 75 -1.19 -9.76 -16.61
CA LYS A 75 -1.48 -11.16 -16.21
C LYS A 75 -0.57 -11.68 -15.11
N GLU A 76 0.66 -11.17 -15.03
CA GLU A 76 1.64 -11.48 -13.97
C GLU A 76 1.18 -11.05 -12.58
N VAL A 77 0.36 -9.99 -12.50
CA VAL A 77 -0.26 -9.53 -11.26
C VAL A 77 -1.56 -10.29 -11.02
N CYS A 78 -2.31 -10.52 -12.10
CA CYS A 78 -3.65 -11.07 -12.05
C CYS A 78 -3.79 -12.40 -12.76
N LEU A 79 -3.29 -13.45 -12.10
CA LEU A 79 -3.22 -14.80 -12.65
C LEU A 79 -4.60 -15.43 -12.89
N SER A 80 -5.56 -15.15 -12.00
CA SER A 80 -6.94 -15.67 -12.04
C SER A 80 -7.91 -14.81 -12.86
N GLY A 81 -7.45 -13.69 -13.44
CA GLY A 81 -8.31 -12.69 -14.08
C GLY A 81 -9.25 -11.94 -13.11
N SER A 82 -9.08 -12.17 -11.80
CA SER A 82 -9.78 -11.48 -10.72
C SER A 82 -8.89 -11.45 -9.48
N VAL A 83 -9.11 -10.44 -8.63
CA VAL A 83 -8.50 -10.31 -7.29
C VAL A 83 -9.57 -10.64 -6.26
N ASN A 84 -9.23 -11.38 -5.21
CA ASN A 84 -10.18 -11.63 -4.14
C ASN A 84 -10.57 -10.33 -3.43
N ASN A 85 -11.80 -10.32 -2.89
CA ASN A 85 -12.30 -9.23 -2.05
C ASN A 85 -12.91 -9.82 -0.78
N PRO A 86 -12.21 -9.76 0.38
CA PRO A 86 -10.92 -9.12 0.60
C PRO A 86 -9.76 -9.81 -0.13
N CYS A 87 -8.72 -9.05 -0.47
CA CYS A 87 -7.56 -9.64 -1.13
C CYS A 87 -6.74 -10.49 -0.16
N THR A 88 -6.19 -11.58 -0.69
CA THR A 88 -5.29 -12.46 0.06
C THR A 88 -3.93 -11.77 0.29
N PRO A 89 -3.18 -12.16 1.34
CA PRO A 89 -1.83 -11.64 1.56
C PRO A 89 -0.89 -11.83 0.36
N GLU A 90 -1.07 -12.92 -0.38
CA GLU A 90 -0.26 -13.23 -1.57
C GLU A 90 -0.60 -12.30 -2.75
N GLU A 91 -1.88 -11.99 -2.97
CA GLU A 91 -2.29 -11.00 -3.98
C GLU A 91 -1.80 -9.60 -3.62
N LEU A 92 -1.86 -9.22 -2.34
CA LEU A 92 -1.34 -7.95 -1.86
C LEU A 92 0.17 -7.83 -2.12
N ASP A 93 0.96 -8.85 -1.76
CA ASP A 93 2.41 -8.85 -1.97
C ASP A 93 2.76 -8.79 -3.47
N ARG A 94 2.05 -9.54 -4.33
CA ARG A 94 2.22 -9.45 -5.79
C ARG A 94 1.91 -8.06 -6.33
N LEU A 95 0.77 -7.48 -5.93
CA LEU A 95 0.36 -6.13 -6.34
C LEU A 95 1.39 -5.09 -5.92
N GLN A 96 1.88 -5.15 -4.68
CA GLN A 96 2.91 -4.23 -4.17
C GLN A 96 4.23 -4.37 -4.93
N LYS A 97 4.71 -5.60 -5.14
CA LYS A 97 5.94 -5.86 -5.90
C LYS A 97 5.85 -5.29 -7.31
N TRP A 98 4.75 -5.58 -8.00
CA TRP A 98 4.50 -5.05 -9.34
C TRP A 98 4.41 -3.51 -9.33
N ALA A 99 3.64 -2.93 -8.42
CA ALA A 99 3.47 -1.48 -8.32
C ALA A 99 4.81 -0.76 -8.06
N ASN A 100 5.71 -1.37 -7.28
CA ASN A 100 7.08 -0.86 -7.07
C ASN A 100 7.96 -0.96 -8.34
N THR A 101 7.68 -1.89 -9.27
CA THR A 101 8.39 -1.92 -10.56
C THR A 101 8.06 -0.70 -11.43
N LEU A 102 6.85 -0.14 -11.30
CA LEU A 102 6.42 1.03 -12.05
C LEU A 102 7.21 2.29 -11.67
N GLU A 103 7.57 2.45 -10.39
CA GLU A 103 8.41 3.57 -9.95
C GLU A 103 9.80 3.52 -10.57
N ASN A 104 10.41 2.32 -10.59
CA ASN A 104 11.73 2.11 -11.19
C ASN A 104 11.75 2.39 -12.70
N GLN A 105 10.57 2.44 -13.35
CA GLN A 105 10.44 2.85 -14.75
C GLN A 105 10.32 4.38 -14.90
N LYS A 106 9.79 5.09 -13.89
CA LYS A 106 9.71 6.56 -13.90
C LYS A 106 11.08 7.23 -13.77
N ASP A 107 12.01 6.60 -13.05
CA ASP A 107 13.37 7.14 -12.87
C ASP A 107 14.31 6.88 -14.06
N LYS A 108 13.85 6.17 -15.10
CA LYS A 108 14.64 5.85 -16.29
C LYS A 108 14.29 6.67 -17.53
N ASN A 109 13.31 7.56 -17.45
CA ASN A 109 12.78 8.31 -18.59
C ASN A 109 12.89 9.83 -18.40
#